data_AF-A0A8T9ZYR2-F1
#
_entry.id   AF-A0A8T9ZYR2-F1
#
_cell.length_a   1.000
_cell.length_b   1.000
_cell.length_c   1.000
_cell.angle_alpha   90.00
_cell.angle_beta   90.00
_cell.angle_gamma   90.00
#
_symmetry.space_group_name_H-M   'P 1'
#
loop_
_entity.id
_entity.type
_entity.pdbx_description
1 polymer ?
#
loop_
_entity_poly.entity_id
_entity_poly.type
_entity_poly.pdbx_seq_one_letter_code
_entity_poly.pdbx_strand_id
1 'polypeptide(L)' 'MSNADSRTSNVDVESETSACRLDDDGDTDQETDRSHLEGVEDGCGCTEIWEHLSEQRDG' A
#
# COMPACT_ATOMS: atom_id res chain seq x y z
N MET A 1 42.89 0.25 -13.87
CA MET A 1 42.03 -0.90 -13.57
C MET A 1 40.83 -0.79 -14.52
N SER A 2 40.92 -1.47 -15.65
CA SER A 2 39.94 -1.37 -16.73
C SER A 2 39.22 -2.70 -16.85
N ASN A 3 37.94 -2.75 -16.47
CA ASN A 3 37.03 -3.82 -16.84
C ASN A 3 35.66 -3.21 -17.08
N ALA A 4 35.46 -2.67 -18.28
CA ALA A 4 34.14 -2.31 -18.80
C ALA A 4 34.00 -2.97 -20.18
N ASP A 5 33.64 -4.25 -20.16
CA ASP A 5 33.08 -4.99 -21.29
C ASP A 5 31.90 -5.79 -20.69
N SER A 6 30.68 -5.28 -20.75
CA SER A 6 29.76 -5.37 -21.89
C SER A 6 29.51 -6.80 -22.33
N ARG A 7 28.64 -7.52 -21.59
CA ARG A 7 27.84 -8.59 -22.18
C ARG A 7 26.39 -8.44 -21.79
N THR A 8 25.62 -7.93 -22.76
CA THR A 8 24.17 -8.02 -22.82
C THR A 8 23.74 -9.49 -22.68
N SER A 9 22.72 -9.76 -21.88
CA SER A 9 21.88 -10.92 -22.10
C SER A 9 20.44 -10.47 -21.96
N ASN A 10 19.75 -10.56 -23.10
CA ASN A 10 18.38 -10.19 -23.32
C ASN A 10 17.45 -10.91 -22.34
N VAL A 11 16.59 -10.16 -21.67
CA VAL A 11 15.27 -10.63 -21.29
C VAL A 11 14.26 -9.68 -21.92
N ASP A 12 13.93 -9.96 -23.18
CA ASP A 12 12.72 -9.46 -23.80
C ASP A 12 11.54 -10.02 -23.00
N VAL A 13 11.07 -9.26 -22.00
CA VAL A 13 9.81 -9.54 -21.30
C VAL A 13 8.66 -8.98 -22.13
N GLU A 14 8.52 -9.48 -23.35
CA GLU A 14 7.31 -9.29 -24.15
C GLU A 14 6.38 -10.46 -23.81
N SER A 15 5.16 -10.16 -23.34
CA SER A 15 4.05 -11.13 -23.15
C SER A 15 4.32 -12.20 -22.08
N GLU A 16 3.64 -12.29 -20.93
CA GLU A 16 2.23 -12.04 -20.68
C GLU A 16 2.03 -11.74 -19.18
N THR A 17 1.56 -10.54 -18.83
CA THR A 17 0.71 -10.43 -17.63
C THR A 17 -0.69 -10.89 -18.03
N SER A 18 -0.77 -12.19 -18.37
CA SER A 18 -2.04 -12.87 -18.64
C SER A 18 -2.73 -13.06 -17.30
N ALA A 19 -3.53 -12.06 -16.93
CA ALA A 19 -4.70 -12.16 -16.07
C ALA A 19 -4.56 -13.04 -14.80
N CYS A 20 -4.15 -12.42 -13.70
CA CYS A 20 -4.58 -12.85 -12.36
C CYS A 20 -5.30 -11.70 -11.67
N ARG A 21 -6.48 -11.37 -12.21
CA ARG A 21 -7.63 -10.71 -11.58
C ARG A 21 -7.42 -9.25 -11.16
N LEU A 22 -7.87 -8.37 -12.05
CA LEU A 22 -8.54 -7.14 -11.66
C LEU A 22 -9.87 -7.57 -11.02
N ASP A 23 -9.87 -7.81 -9.70
CA ASP A 23 -11.09 -8.04 -8.93
C ASP A 23 -10.87 -7.45 -7.53
N ASP A 24 -10.97 -6.12 -7.48
CA ASP A 24 -11.62 -5.44 -6.38
C ASP A 24 -12.46 -4.33 -7.03
N ASP A 25 -13.56 -4.81 -7.59
CA ASP A 25 -14.67 -3.99 -8.06
C ASP A 25 -15.35 -3.39 -6.82
N GLY A 26 -15.10 -2.10 -6.60
CA GLY A 26 -15.96 -1.30 -5.73
C GLY A 26 -15.32 -0.69 -4.50
N ASP A 27 -14.30 0.15 -4.67
CA ASP A 27 -14.26 1.38 -3.88
C ASP A 27 -13.49 2.52 -4.56
N THR A 28 -14.19 3.37 -5.28
CA THR A 28 -13.64 4.61 -5.84
C THR A 28 -14.39 5.85 -5.32
N ASP A 29 -15.30 5.66 -4.36
CA ASP A 29 -16.06 6.74 -3.72
C ASP A 29 -16.75 6.27 -2.40
N GLN A 30 -16.16 5.39 -1.58
CA GLN A 30 -16.34 5.62 -0.16
C GLN A 30 -15.39 6.77 0.13
N GLU A 31 -15.91 7.94 0.49
CA GLU A 31 -15.15 8.80 1.38
C GLU A 31 -14.54 7.87 2.43
N THR A 32 -13.22 7.66 2.37
CA THR A 32 -12.52 6.65 3.17
C THR A 32 -13.09 6.72 4.57
N ASP A 33 -13.85 5.70 5.00
CA ASP A 33 -14.65 5.78 6.23
C ASP A 33 -13.70 6.01 7.42
N ARG A 34 -13.51 7.29 7.72
CA ARG A 34 -12.62 7.82 8.75
C ARG A 34 -13.38 8.05 10.04
N SER A 35 -14.60 7.52 10.16
CA SER A 35 -15.39 7.61 11.38
C SER A 35 -14.64 6.95 12.55
N HIS A 36 -13.95 5.84 12.27
CA HIS A 36 -13.01 5.18 13.19
C HIS A 36 -11.83 6.04 13.66
N LEU A 37 -11.55 7.16 12.97
CA LEU A 37 -10.48 8.12 13.26
C LEU A 37 -11.03 9.48 13.72
N GLU A 38 -12.34 9.65 13.93
CA GLU A 38 -12.92 10.94 14.35
C GLU A 38 -12.44 11.41 15.72
N GLY A 39 -11.94 10.50 16.56
CA GLY A 39 -11.31 10.83 17.84
C GLY A 39 -9.79 11.08 17.78
N VAL A 40 -9.18 10.94 16.60
CA VAL A 40 -7.74 11.13 16.37
C VAL A 40 -7.50 12.48 15.70
N GLU A 41 -6.64 13.30 16.30
CA GLU A 41 -6.27 14.60 15.75
C GLU A 41 -5.36 14.44 14.52
N ASP A 42 -5.56 15.30 13.51
CA ASP A 42 -4.73 15.28 12.30
C ASP A 42 -3.28 15.63 12.65
N GLY A 43 -2.35 14.70 12.40
CA GLY A 43 -0.93 14.87 12.72
C GLY A 43 -0.46 14.09 13.97
N CYS A 44 -1.32 13.31 14.61
CA CYS A 44 -0.89 12.31 15.59
C CYS A 44 0.09 11.30 14.99
N GLY A 45 1.11 10.92 15.78
CA GLY A 45 2.08 9.91 15.39
C GLY A 45 1.50 8.50 15.40
N CYS A 46 2.23 7.56 14.78
CA CYS A 46 1.78 6.16 14.65
C CYS A 46 1.47 5.50 16.01
N THR A 47 2.22 5.83 17.06
CA THR A 47 2.01 5.28 18.40
C THR A 47 0.72 5.80 19.02
N GLU A 48 0.47 7.11 18.93
CA GLU A 48 -0.70 7.77 19.51
C GLU A 48 -2.00 7.25 18.86
N ILE A 49 -1.98 7.02 17.55
CA ILE A 49 -3.10 6.39 16.81
C ILE A 49 -3.37 4.97 17.33
N TRP A 50 -2.31 4.20 17.58
CA TRP A 50 -2.44 2.82 18.05
C TRP A 50 -3.00 2.72 19.46
N GLU A 51 -2.61 3.63 20.36
CA GLU A 51 -3.16 3.71 21.72
C GLU A 51 -4.67 3.98 21.65
N HIS A 52 -5.08 4.99 20.88
CA HIS A 52 -6.48 5.35 20.69
C HIS A 52 -7.34 4.20 20.11
N LEU A 53 -6.81 3.43 19.16
CA LEU A 53 -7.50 2.28 18.56
C LEU A 53 -7.45 1.01 19.42
N SER A 54 -6.58 0.96 20.43
CA SER A 54 -6.49 -0.17 21.35
C SER A 54 -7.52 -0.03 22.46
N GLU A 55 -7.67 1.18 23.01
CA GLU A 55 -8.68 1.50 24.03
C GLU A 55 -10.11 1.28 23.54
N GLN A 56 -10.43 1.69 22.31
CA GLN A 56 -11.74 1.49 21.69
C GLN A 56 -12.09 0.01 21.44
N ARG A 57 -11.09 -0.87 21.39
CA ARG A 57 -11.25 -2.29 21.08
C ARG A 57 -11.40 -3.17 22.32
N ASP A 58 -10.76 -2.77 23.41
CA ASP A 58 -10.85 -3.46 24.72
C ASP A 58 -12.11 -3.05 25.52
N GLY A 59 -12.80 -2.00 25.07
CA GLY A 59 -14.08 -1.51 25.62
C GLY A 59 -15.29 -2.39 25.32
#